data_AF-A0A914A731-F1
#
_entry.id   AF-A0A914A731-F1
#
_cell.length_a   1.000
_cell.length_b   1.000
_cell.length_c   1.000
_cell.angle_alpha   90.00
_cell.angle_beta   90.00
_cell.angle_gamma   90.00
#
_symmetry.space_group_name_H-M   'P 1'
#
loop_
_entity.id
_entity.type
_entity.pdbx_description
1 polymer ?
#
loop_
_entity_poly.entity_id
_entity_poly.type
_entity_poly.pdbx_seq_one_letter_code
_entity_poly.pdbx_strand_id
1 'polypeptide(L)'
;MQRNQIRVITREMFKDLHSLEVLSVFGNPLIEIQAWLFFNTQLTNLYMFQNNFSSIGERPFATVNNTIKQVSLYGSHLTTISDVVWQDLGTNSYVAVDSTLQFAPVTCRTDLEM
;
A
#
# COMPACT_ATOMS: atom_id res chain seq x y z
N MET A 1 -5.82 -1.50 -13.48
CA MET A 1 -6.64 -0.39 -13.98
C MET A 1 -5.87 0.90 -13.75
N GLN A 2 -5.21 1.43 -14.77
CA GLN A 2 -4.32 2.58 -14.65
C GLN A 2 -4.93 3.82 -15.30
N ARG A 3 -4.61 5.01 -14.78
CA ARG A 3 -4.97 6.32 -15.37
C ARG A 3 -6.46 6.52 -15.61
N ASN A 4 -7.26 6.16 -14.62
CA ASN A 4 -8.70 6.45 -14.61
C ASN A 4 -8.99 7.65 -13.69
N GLN A 5 -10.26 8.02 -13.57
CA GLN A 5 -10.72 9.03 -12.61
C GLN A 5 -11.27 8.38 -11.33
N ILE A 6 -10.69 7.25 -10.90
CA ILE A 6 -11.15 6.54 -9.70
C ILE A 6 -10.77 7.38 -8.48
N ARG A 7 -11.79 7.86 -7.75
CA ARG A 7 -11.59 8.72 -6.57
C ARG A 7 -11.66 7.97 -5.26
N VAL A 8 -12.35 6.82 -5.26
CA VAL A 8 -12.58 6.01 -4.05
C VAL A 8 -12.47 4.54 -4.43
N ILE A 9 -11.77 3.79 -3.59
CA ILE A 9 -11.83 2.33 -3.53
C ILE A 9 -12.28 1.94 -2.12
N THR A 10 -13.12 0.91 -2.02
CA THR A 10 -13.66 0.45 -0.73
C THR A 10 -13.38 -1.03 -0.54
N ARG A 11 -13.33 -1.47 0.71
CA ARG A 11 -13.14 -2.90 1.06
C ARG A 11 -14.13 -3.82 0.35
N GLU A 12 -15.37 -3.38 0.19
CA GLU A 12 -16.42 -4.16 -0.49
C GLU A 12 -16.07 -4.49 -1.95
N MET A 13 -15.27 -3.65 -2.63
CA MET A 13 -14.81 -3.93 -4.00
C MET A 13 -13.87 -5.14 -4.08
N PHE A 14 -13.20 -5.48 -2.98
CA PHE A 14 -12.22 -6.56 -2.90
C PHE A 14 -12.70 -7.77 -2.11
N LYS A 15 -13.91 -7.72 -1.54
CA LYS A 15 -14.37 -8.68 -0.52
C LYS A 15 -14.37 -10.14 -0.97
N ASP A 16 -14.69 -10.37 -2.24
CA ASP A 16 -14.81 -11.70 -2.86
C ASP A 16 -13.58 -12.03 -3.74
N LEU A 17 -12.60 -11.13 -3.81
CA LEU A 17 -11.41 -11.27 -4.64
C LEU A 17 -10.29 -12.03 -3.89
N HIS A 18 -10.64 -13.20 -3.35
CA HIS A 18 -9.75 -14.01 -2.50
C HIS A 18 -8.47 -14.46 -3.22
N SER A 19 -8.48 -14.55 -4.55
CA SER A 19 -7.32 -14.94 -5.38
C SER A 19 -6.60 -13.74 -5.99
N LEU A 20 -6.93 -12.51 -5.60
CA LEU A 20 -6.26 -11.32 -6.12
C LEU A 20 -4.83 -11.24 -5.57
N GLU A 21 -3.86 -11.44 -6.43
CA GLU A 21 -2.43 -11.37 -6.10
C GLU A 21 -1.80 -10.02 -6.48
N VAL A 22 -2.26 -9.40 -7.57
CA VAL A 22 -1.70 -8.14 -8.08
C VAL A 22 -2.79 -7.10 -8.24
N LEU A 23 -2.63 -5.95 -7.58
CA LEU A 23 -3.49 -4.79 -7.77
C LEU A 23 -2.70 -3.59 -8.28
N SER A 24 -3.23 -2.98 -9.34
CA SER A 24 -2.66 -1.80 -9.96
C SER A 24 -3.75 -0.75 -10.16
N VAL A 25 -3.65 0.33 -9.38
CA VAL A 25 -4.55 1.50 -9.38
C VAL A 25 -3.77 2.81 -9.42
N PHE A 26 -2.55 2.78 -9.95
CA PHE A 26 -1.71 3.96 -10.08
C PHE A 26 -2.27 5.00 -11.06
N GLY A 27 -1.88 6.26 -10.84
CA GLY A 27 -2.29 7.37 -11.73
C GLY A 27 -3.77 7.72 -11.61
N ASN A 28 -4.38 7.54 -10.44
CA ASN A 28 -5.77 7.92 -10.17
C ASN A 28 -5.81 9.06 -9.14
N PRO A 29 -6.93 9.80 -9.01
CA PRO A 29 -7.07 10.82 -7.97
C PRO A 29 -7.57 10.22 -6.64
N LEU A 30 -7.03 9.09 -6.19
CA LEU A 30 -7.38 8.53 -4.87
C LEU A 30 -6.80 9.39 -3.75
N ILE A 31 -7.60 9.65 -2.71
CA ILE A 31 -7.26 10.58 -1.62
C ILE A 31 -6.96 9.85 -0.32
N GLU A 32 -7.52 8.66 -0.12
CA GLU A 32 -7.41 7.89 1.12
C GLU A 32 -7.15 6.41 0.83
N ILE A 33 -6.31 5.79 1.65
CA ILE A 33 -6.21 4.34 1.78
C ILE A 33 -6.99 3.94 3.04
N GLN A 34 -8.17 3.35 2.85
CA GLN A 34 -9.05 2.99 3.97
C GLN A 34 -8.46 1.87 4.85
N ALA A 35 -8.93 1.80 6.09
CA ALA A 35 -8.55 0.74 7.03
C ALA A 35 -8.98 -0.64 6.50
N TRP A 36 -8.12 -1.65 6.67
CA TRP A 36 -8.39 -3.05 6.31
C TRP A 36 -8.82 -3.29 4.86
N LEU A 37 -8.44 -2.39 3.95
CA LEU A 37 -8.94 -2.34 2.57
C LEU A 37 -8.70 -3.64 1.80
N PHE A 38 -7.57 -4.31 2.06
CA PHE A 38 -7.15 -5.52 1.34
C PHE A 38 -7.26 -6.80 2.18
N PHE A 39 -7.93 -6.75 3.34
CA PHE A 39 -7.89 -7.84 4.32
C PHE A 39 -8.33 -9.19 3.76
N ASN A 40 -9.34 -9.23 2.89
CA ASN A 40 -9.87 -10.48 2.31
C ASN A 40 -9.07 -10.99 1.09
N THR A 41 -7.97 -10.34 0.72
CA THR A 41 -7.19 -10.68 -0.48
C THR A 41 -5.92 -11.47 -0.12
N GLN A 42 -5.32 -12.05 -1.16
CA GLN A 42 -4.00 -12.69 -1.12
C GLN A 42 -2.96 -11.82 -1.86
N LEU A 43 -3.10 -10.49 -1.75
CA LEU A 43 -2.26 -9.55 -2.49
C LEU A 43 -0.79 -9.74 -2.14
N THR A 44 0.04 -9.81 -3.19
CA THR A 44 1.50 -9.89 -3.12
C THR A 44 2.13 -8.60 -3.65
N ASN A 45 1.56 -8.00 -4.70
CA ASN A 45 2.06 -6.79 -5.35
C ASN A 45 0.98 -5.71 -5.44
N LEU A 46 1.26 -4.55 -4.86
CA LEU A 46 0.36 -3.42 -4.79
C LEU A 46 0.98 -2.15 -5.40
N TYR A 47 0.42 -1.68 -6.51
CA TYR A 47 0.88 -0.50 -7.24
C TYR A 47 -0.16 0.62 -7.17
N MET A 48 0.04 1.58 -6.28
CA MET A 48 -0.85 2.73 -6.06
C MET A 48 -0.11 4.07 -6.18
N PHE A 49 1.04 4.10 -6.83
CA PHE A 49 1.80 5.32 -7.04
C PHE A 49 1.05 6.35 -7.89
N GLN A 50 1.51 7.62 -7.87
CA GLN A 50 0.88 8.72 -8.60
C GLN A 50 -0.61 8.84 -8.26
N ASN A 51 -0.94 8.78 -6.98
CA ASN A 51 -2.26 9.09 -6.45
C ASN A 51 -2.18 10.31 -5.53
N ASN A 52 -3.31 10.87 -5.12
CA ASN A 52 -3.33 12.06 -4.26
C ASN A 52 -3.54 11.70 -2.79
N PHE A 53 -2.96 10.57 -2.34
CA PHE A 53 -3.17 10.10 -0.97
C PHE A 53 -2.70 11.15 0.04
N SER A 54 -3.60 11.52 0.95
CA SER A 54 -3.33 12.42 2.07
C SER A 54 -3.56 11.75 3.44
N SER A 55 -4.20 10.58 3.46
CA SER A 55 -4.47 9.82 4.68
C SER A 55 -4.40 8.31 4.44
N ILE A 56 -4.02 7.61 5.51
CA ILE A 56 -3.94 6.15 5.57
C ILE A 56 -4.64 5.69 6.86
N GLY A 57 -5.56 4.74 6.73
CA GLY A 57 -6.28 4.13 7.84
C GLY A 57 -5.46 3.10 8.62
N GLU A 58 -6.09 2.45 9.60
CA GLU A 58 -5.47 1.37 10.37
C GLU A 58 -5.32 0.09 9.54
N ARG A 59 -4.16 -0.57 9.67
CA ARG A 59 -3.84 -1.85 9.00
C ARG A 59 -4.24 -1.88 7.52
N PRO A 60 -3.85 -0.87 6.72
CA PRO A 60 -4.31 -0.71 5.34
C PRO A 60 -3.80 -1.83 4.42
N PHE A 61 -2.67 -2.45 4.76
CA PHE A 61 -1.96 -3.44 3.95
C PHE A 61 -2.07 -4.86 4.53
N ALA A 62 -2.80 -5.04 5.64
CA ALA A 62 -3.09 -6.36 6.16
C ALA A 62 -3.87 -7.19 5.12
N THR A 63 -3.47 -8.45 4.97
CA THR A 63 -4.09 -9.47 4.10
C THR A 63 -4.32 -10.73 4.93
N VAL A 64 -5.15 -11.67 4.46
CA VAL A 64 -5.51 -12.89 5.21
C VAL A 64 -4.26 -13.64 5.71
N ASN A 65 -3.20 -13.65 4.92
CA ASN A 65 -1.97 -14.41 5.20
C ASN A 65 -0.70 -13.55 5.20
N ASN A 66 -0.81 -12.23 5.38
CA ASN A 66 0.33 -11.29 5.34
C ASN A 66 1.22 -11.49 4.10
N THR A 67 0.59 -11.55 2.92
CA THR A 67 1.22 -11.99 1.67
C THR A 67 1.94 -10.91 0.90
N ILE A 68 1.77 -9.64 1.28
CA ILE A 68 2.33 -8.51 0.56
C ILE A 68 3.85 -8.57 0.60
N LYS A 69 4.45 -8.47 -0.58
CA LYS A 69 5.91 -8.40 -0.78
C LYS A 69 6.34 -7.07 -1.38
N GLN A 70 5.42 -6.38 -2.06
CA GLN A 70 5.74 -5.13 -2.72
C GLN A 70 4.58 -4.14 -2.62
N VAL A 71 4.87 -2.93 -2.13
CA VAL A 71 3.94 -1.80 -2.12
C VAL A 71 4.61 -0.59 -2.75
N SER A 72 3.88 0.12 -3.60
CA SER A 72 4.36 1.35 -4.22
C SER A 72 3.34 2.46 -4.02
N LEU A 73 3.74 3.48 -3.26
CA LEU A 73 2.97 4.67 -2.90
C LEU A 73 3.67 5.97 -3.34
N TYR A 74 4.78 5.90 -4.10
CA TYR A 74 5.51 7.10 -4.54
C TYR A 74 4.62 8.05 -5.36
N GLY A 75 4.94 9.34 -5.38
CA GLY A 75 4.13 10.35 -6.03
C GLY A 75 2.78 10.52 -5.34
N SER A 76 2.76 10.43 -4.00
CA SER A 76 1.62 10.75 -3.14
C SER A 76 1.82 12.12 -2.47
N HIS A 77 0.83 12.56 -1.70
CA HIS A 77 0.95 13.75 -0.84
C HIS A 77 1.10 13.39 0.64
N LEU A 78 1.49 12.15 0.91
CA LEU A 78 1.74 11.65 2.25
C LEU A 78 3.01 12.30 2.79
N THR A 79 2.89 12.99 3.91
CA THR A 79 4.03 13.61 4.61
C THR A 79 4.55 12.73 5.74
N THR A 80 3.70 11.89 6.32
CA THR A 80 4.04 10.90 7.34
C THR A 80 3.26 9.60 7.11
N ILE A 81 3.87 8.48 7.49
CA ILE A 81 3.22 7.17 7.57
C ILE A 81 3.47 6.64 8.97
N SER A 82 2.40 6.23 9.67
CA SER A 82 2.51 5.72 11.03
C SER A 82 3.26 4.39 11.09
N ASP A 83 4.06 4.17 12.13
CA ASP A 83 4.82 2.94 12.31
C ASP A 83 3.96 1.67 12.32
N VAL A 84 2.70 1.79 12.72
CA VAL A 84 1.75 0.67 12.74
C VAL A 84 1.46 0.14 11.34
N VAL A 85 1.52 0.98 10.30
CA VAL A 85 1.28 0.58 8.91
C VAL A 85 2.37 -0.37 8.44
N TRP A 86 3.60 -0.21 8.93
CA TRP A 86 4.71 -1.09 8.57
C TRP A 86 4.60 -2.49 9.21
N GLN A 87 3.80 -2.65 10.26
CA GLN A 87 3.57 -3.96 10.89
C GLN A 87 2.73 -4.90 10.02
N ASP A 88 1.99 -4.36 9.04
CA ASP A 88 1.27 -5.14 8.05
C ASP A 88 2.21 -5.84 7.06
N LEU A 89 3.44 -5.34 6.94
CA LEU A 89 4.40 -5.74 5.92
C LEU A 89 5.47 -6.64 6.53
N GLY A 90 5.78 -7.74 5.86
CA GLY A 90 6.85 -8.64 6.29
C GLY A 90 8.23 -7.98 6.17
N THR A 91 9.22 -8.51 6.90
CA THR A 91 10.61 -8.02 6.91
C THR A 91 11.28 -8.00 5.53
N ASN A 92 10.81 -8.80 4.58
CA ASN A 92 11.35 -8.83 3.22
C ASN A 92 10.51 -8.03 2.21
N SER A 93 9.59 -7.20 2.68
CA SER A 93 8.70 -6.44 1.80
C SER A 93 9.40 -5.20 1.28
N TYR A 94 9.35 -5.01 -0.03
CA TYR A 94 9.82 -3.78 -0.67
C TYR A 94 8.72 -2.71 -0.65
N VAL A 95 9.04 -1.52 -0.14
CA VAL A 95 8.10 -0.40 -0.13
C VAL A 95 8.71 0.83 -0.77
N ALA A 96 8.12 1.28 -1.88
CA ALA A 96 8.48 2.53 -2.51
C ALA A 96 7.55 3.65 -2.05
N VAL A 97 8.11 4.65 -1.35
CA VAL A 97 7.46 5.90 -0.94
C VAL A 97 8.21 7.09 -1.52
N ASP A 98 7.65 8.30 -1.40
CA ASP A 98 8.33 9.51 -1.85
C ASP A 98 9.66 9.73 -1.13
N SER A 99 10.63 10.32 -1.82
CA SER A 99 11.97 10.59 -1.28
C SER A 99 11.97 11.50 -0.05
N THR A 100 10.88 12.24 0.18
CA THR A 100 10.65 13.06 1.37
C THR A 100 10.15 12.25 2.56
N LEU A 101 9.57 11.06 2.34
CA LEU A 101 9.20 10.07 3.35
C LEU A 101 10.41 9.17 3.61
N GLN A 102 11.40 9.67 4.33
CA GLN A 102 12.39 8.81 4.98
C GLN A 102 11.71 8.11 6.15
N PHE A 103 11.63 6.77 6.11
CA PHE A 103 11.46 5.79 7.21
C PHE A 103 10.50 4.68 6.78
N ALA A 104 11.06 3.58 6.27
CA ALA A 104 10.51 2.24 6.51
C ALA A 104 11.44 1.57 7.54
N PRO A 105 10.94 0.67 8.42
CA PRO A 105 11.74 0.05 9.49
C PRO A 105 13.01 -0.57 8.92
N VAL A 106 14.12 -0.46 9.66
CA VAL A 106 15.44 -0.97 9.25
C VAL A 106 15.38 -2.47 8.91
N THR A 107 14.48 -3.23 9.54
CA THR A 107 14.23 -4.65 9.24
C THR A 107 13.60 -4.92 7.87
N CYS A 108 13.19 -3.89 7.14
CA CYS A 108 12.61 -3.95 5.79
C CYS A 108 13.43 -3.14 4.76
N ARG A 109 14.66 -2.72 5.12
CA ARG A 109 15.53 -1.84 4.32
C ARG A 109 16.82 -2.58 3.96
N THR A 110 16.84 -3.23 2.80
CA THR A 110 18.06 -3.85 2.24
C THR A 110 19.06 -2.85 1.65
N ASP A 111 18.68 -1.57 1.58
CA ASP A 111 19.50 -0.45 1.13
C ASP A 111 20.34 0.22 2.25
N LEU A 112 20.18 -0.25 3.50
CA LEU A 112 20.98 0.20 4.65
C LEU A 112 22.01 -0.84 5.12
N GLU A 113 22.14 -1.99 4.44
CA GLU A 113 23.29 -2.88 4.63
C GLU A 113 24.48 -2.37 3.81
N MET A 114 25.30 -1.53 4.45
CA MET A 114 26.72 -1.33 4.14
C MET A 114 27.55 -1.45 5.41
#